data_AF-A0A2A1ZTK4-F1
#
_entry.id   AF-A0A2A1ZTK4-F1
#
_cell.length_a   1.000
_cell.length_b   1.000
_cell.length_c   1.000
_cell.angle_alpha   90.00
_cell.angle_beta   90.00
_cell.angle_gamma   90.00
#
_symmetry.space_group_name_H-M   'P 1'
#
loop_
_entity.id
_entity.type
_entity.pdbx_description
1 polymer ?
#
loop_
_entity_poly.entity_id
_entity_poly.type
_entity_poly.pdbx_seq_one_letter_code
_entity_poly.pdbx_strand_id
1 'polypeptide(L)'
;MKKLIMVIMIPVFVILGTPALLAAIIYDGSGENNMPVHLYTEDANAEQMLLTELRDSIDDVKDGITQDMEFQLHEDIINTAIFQGIREENADYMPTDTCDNDACNYIVAEPVPIEGFEINLRVVGAWVNFEQDKFIFSVFLEVQLDDGFTYRTVVETHFKLDDKIDRYEIEFDKVQLGNLPIPKSLITSIFDLITKQFPEVNLDDQEDKVPLGELDIANMSYTLLKADILDKLEEEQAQNPDGDDTMGLAFASQVLSIIFDNGLVEFEAVDNEFVLTAGVSKFRSDDTSDIPAYLYEMHDENGFNPDLFDPEEYLKNQFTSFVFTSALTDEPFRINERLFNKMIYHGANGFKSARTTQTLKISETESEEISVGLEALWFEIDDDGILVNALFEIAGIKSLFTITADEISDAANVTELIFEFTEINFGKDLGEVPDNYLSVVDLDVFKQLFKELDDFPIGTFNDDGNLVITTAKLTELLSEGTQEGTIVIDSLNTTLDAILIGVAPDPANQTLVDALDAFKDEISTVIQSEELLAGIDGVLDNETPGVEQDVYNSVVDIQAALADPSDDNTVTGDDIEALFESVSALDEDTQQAFFDQFEALIDPETFTDYEDLFTNPDTTTTP
;
A
#
# COMPACT_ATOMS: atom_id res chain seq x y z
N MET A 1 -30.96 20.84 3.39
CA MET A 1 -30.78 22.21 3.91
C MET A 1 -32.05 22.91 4.42
N LYS A 2 -33.14 23.05 3.64
CA LYS A 2 -34.32 23.84 4.03
C LYS A 2 -34.94 23.49 5.41
N LYS A 3 -35.00 22.19 5.77
CA LYS A 3 -35.47 21.73 7.10
C LYS A 3 -34.49 22.02 8.24
N LEU A 4 -33.19 21.90 8.02
CA LEU A 4 -32.14 22.16 9.01
C LEU A 4 -32.08 23.65 9.37
N ILE A 5 -32.10 24.52 8.33
CA ILE A 5 -32.17 25.98 8.49
C ILE A 5 -33.45 26.37 9.24
N MET A 6 -34.59 25.75 8.91
CA MET A 6 -35.86 26.03 9.58
C MET A 6 -35.83 25.62 11.05
N VAL A 7 -35.16 24.52 11.44
CA VAL A 7 -34.99 24.08 12.84
C VAL A 7 -34.10 25.04 13.64
N ILE A 8 -32.98 25.51 13.07
CA ILE A 8 -32.09 26.51 13.69
C ILE A 8 -32.81 27.86 13.91
N MET A 9 -33.80 28.18 13.07
CA MET A 9 -34.54 29.45 13.12
C MET A 9 -35.62 29.51 14.21
N ILE A 10 -36.18 28.38 14.67
CA ILE A 10 -37.27 28.39 15.66
C ILE A 10 -36.82 29.02 17.01
N PRO A 11 -35.61 28.71 17.55
CA PRO A 11 -35.10 29.42 18.72
C PRO A 11 -34.92 30.93 18.51
N VAL A 12 -34.50 31.33 17.31
CA VAL A 12 -34.32 32.75 16.93
C VAL A 12 -35.65 33.49 16.97
N PHE A 13 -36.76 32.88 16.51
CA PHE A 13 -38.10 33.48 16.58
C PHE A 13 -38.60 33.73 18.01
N VAL A 14 -38.35 32.80 18.93
CA VAL A 14 -38.74 32.95 20.35
C VAL A 14 -37.98 34.11 21.01
N ILE A 15 -36.73 34.33 20.61
CA ILE A 15 -35.88 35.41 21.11
C ILE A 15 -36.25 36.75 20.45
N LEU A 16 -36.55 36.77 19.15
CA LEU A 16 -36.97 37.99 18.43
C LEU A 16 -38.35 38.52 18.85
N GLY A 17 -39.21 37.68 19.43
CA GLY A 17 -40.53 38.09 19.96
C GLY A 17 -40.49 38.96 21.24
N THR A 18 -39.31 39.35 21.73
CA THR A 18 -39.14 40.16 22.96
C THR A 18 -38.76 41.63 22.68
N PRO A 19 -39.01 42.58 23.61
CA PRO A 19 -39.16 44.00 23.28
C PRO A 19 -37.90 44.68 22.73
N ALA A 20 -38.09 45.80 22.03
CA ALA A 20 -37.12 46.65 21.29
C ALA A 20 -35.72 46.90 21.91
N LEU A 21 -35.52 46.65 23.21
CA LEU A 21 -34.21 46.69 23.86
C LEU A 21 -33.30 45.51 23.44
N LEU A 22 -33.88 44.33 23.19
CA LEU A 22 -33.16 43.16 22.69
C LEU A 22 -32.82 43.30 21.21
N ALA A 23 -33.70 43.94 20.43
CA ALA A 23 -33.44 44.26 19.02
C ALA A 23 -32.19 45.14 18.82
N ALA A 24 -31.86 46.02 19.78
CA ALA A 24 -30.65 46.84 19.75
C ALA A 24 -29.36 46.08 20.11
N ILE A 25 -29.46 44.93 20.79
CA ILE A 25 -28.32 44.06 21.16
C ILE A 25 -28.09 42.99 20.07
N ILE A 26 -29.19 42.55 19.44
CA ILE A 26 -29.22 41.57 18.34
C ILE A 26 -28.81 42.23 17.01
N TYR A 27 -29.09 43.52 16.82
CA TYR A 27 -28.58 44.26 15.67
C TYR A 27 -27.06 44.40 15.78
N ASP A 28 -26.36 43.69 14.90
CA ASP A 28 -24.90 43.73 14.84
C ASP A 28 -24.40 44.33 13.51
N GLY A 29 -25.16 44.21 12.41
CA GLY A 29 -24.79 44.75 11.09
C GLY A 29 -23.47 44.19 10.51
N SER A 30 -22.75 43.37 11.28
CA SER A 30 -21.49 42.71 10.96
C SER A 30 -21.57 41.77 9.76
N GLY A 31 -22.76 41.20 9.51
CA GLY A 31 -23.00 40.31 8.37
C GLY A 31 -22.66 40.91 7.01
N GLU A 32 -22.82 42.22 6.82
CA GLU A 32 -22.41 42.88 5.56
C GLU A 32 -20.88 42.91 5.36
N ASN A 33 -20.11 42.89 6.44
CA ASN A 33 -18.64 42.92 6.38
C ASN A 33 -18.01 41.52 6.50
N ASN A 34 -18.68 40.60 7.18
CA ASN A 34 -18.15 39.27 7.49
C ASN A 34 -18.53 38.21 6.44
N MET A 35 -19.62 38.42 5.70
CA MET A 35 -20.00 37.51 4.61
C MET A 35 -18.90 37.53 3.52
N PRO A 36 -18.40 36.36 3.08
CA PRO A 36 -17.24 36.28 2.17
C PRO A 36 -17.64 36.56 0.71
N VAL A 37 -18.26 37.71 0.45
CA VAL A 37 -18.76 38.11 -0.88
C VAL A 37 -17.67 38.19 -1.95
N HIS A 38 -16.40 38.27 -1.54
CA HIS A 38 -15.25 38.25 -2.44
C HIS A 38 -15.06 36.90 -3.14
N LEU A 39 -15.59 35.81 -2.58
CA LEU A 39 -15.61 34.47 -3.17
C LEU A 39 -16.80 34.25 -4.12
N TYR A 40 -17.80 35.13 -4.09
CA TYR A 40 -19.05 34.94 -4.82
C TYR A 40 -18.91 35.47 -6.25
N THR A 41 -18.34 34.66 -7.12
CA THR A 41 -18.13 34.99 -8.54
C THR A 41 -18.81 33.98 -9.46
N GLU A 42 -18.97 34.30 -10.75
CA GLU A 42 -19.58 33.35 -11.71
C GLU A 42 -18.68 32.15 -12.03
N ASP A 43 -17.37 32.33 -11.90
CA ASP A 43 -16.31 31.37 -12.17
C ASP A 43 -15.82 30.63 -10.91
N ALA A 44 -16.47 30.82 -9.76
CA ALA A 44 -16.10 30.15 -8.52
C ALA A 44 -16.19 28.62 -8.71
N ASN A 45 -15.13 27.90 -8.32
CA ASN A 45 -15.00 26.46 -8.51
C ASN A 45 -14.35 25.78 -7.29
N ALA A 46 -15.18 25.35 -6.34
CA ALA A 46 -14.68 24.71 -5.12
C ALA A 46 -14.02 23.35 -5.40
N GLU A 47 -14.50 22.59 -6.40
CA GLU A 47 -13.91 21.32 -6.80
C GLU A 47 -12.47 21.52 -7.29
N GLN A 48 -12.23 22.54 -8.14
CA GLN A 48 -10.87 22.87 -8.57
C GLN A 48 -9.97 23.29 -7.40
N MET A 49 -10.47 24.11 -6.47
CA MET A 49 -9.70 24.51 -5.29
C MET A 49 -9.34 23.28 -4.42
N LEU A 50 -10.29 22.38 -4.20
CA LEU A 50 -10.11 21.12 -3.47
C LEU A 50 -9.05 20.22 -4.12
N LEU A 51 -9.10 20.07 -5.44
CA LEU A 51 -8.13 19.26 -6.19
C LEU A 51 -6.73 19.91 -6.22
N THR A 52 -6.67 21.24 -6.21
CA THR A 52 -5.39 21.96 -6.11
C THR A 52 -4.75 21.74 -4.75
N GLU A 53 -5.53 21.85 -3.67
CA GLU A 53 -5.07 21.54 -2.31
C GLU A 53 -4.59 20.09 -2.20
N LEU A 54 -5.30 19.15 -2.81
CA LEU A 54 -4.90 17.74 -2.79
C LEU A 54 -3.56 17.55 -3.48
N ARG A 55 -3.36 18.16 -4.65
CA ARG A 55 -2.05 18.13 -5.31
C ARG A 55 -0.98 18.73 -4.42
N ASP A 56 -1.20 19.95 -3.93
CA ASP A 56 -0.18 20.68 -3.19
C ASP A 56 0.23 19.88 -1.92
N SER A 57 -0.73 19.20 -1.26
CA SER A 57 -0.44 18.27 -0.15
C SER A 57 0.39 17.04 -0.54
N ILE A 58 0.23 16.51 -1.76
CA ILE A 58 1.04 15.40 -2.30
C ILE A 58 2.45 15.89 -2.63
N ASP A 59 2.55 17.03 -3.30
CA ASP A 59 3.83 17.66 -3.68
C ASP A 59 4.64 18.04 -2.44
N ASP A 60 4.01 18.55 -1.38
CA ASP A 60 4.69 18.90 -0.13
C ASP A 60 5.35 17.70 0.55
N VAL A 61 4.69 16.53 0.57
CA VAL A 61 5.29 15.30 1.11
C VAL A 61 6.44 14.80 0.24
N LYS A 62 6.24 14.83 -1.08
CA LYS A 62 7.22 14.39 -2.07
C LYS A 62 8.49 15.26 -2.03
N ASP A 63 8.32 16.57 -1.92
CA ASP A 63 9.43 17.53 -1.81
C ASP A 63 10.02 17.59 -0.40
N GLY A 64 9.45 16.84 0.57
CA GLY A 64 9.91 16.76 1.96
C GLY A 64 9.68 18.04 2.75
N ILE A 65 8.71 18.86 2.35
CA ILE A 65 8.25 20.05 3.07
C ILE A 65 7.53 19.63 4.34
N THR A 66 6.63 18.64 4.23
CA THR A 66 5.97 17.95 5.34
C THR A 66 6.41 16.49 5.40
N GLN A 67 6.29 15.88 6.58
CA GLN A 67 6.52 14.44 6.74
C GLN A 67 5.27 13.63 6.40
N ASP A 68 4.11 14.15 6.79
CA ASP A 68 2.80 13.58 6.56
C ASP A 68 2.02 14.40 5.53
N MET A 69 1.01 13.78 4.92
CA MET A 69 0.14 14.46 3.97
C MET A 69 -0.87 15.28 4.76
N GLU A 70 -0.68 16.60 4.77
CA GLU A 70 -1.58 17.56 5.41
C GLU A 70 -2.48 18.17 4.35
N PHE A 71 -3.75 17.79 4.36
CA PHE A 71 -4.75 18.33 3.46
C PHE A 71 -5.53 19.45 4.15
N GLN A 72 -5.28 20.70 3.75
CA GLN A 72 -5.76 21.89 4.45
C GLN A 72 -7.01 22.45 3.77
N LEU A 73 -8.18 22.09 4.31
CA LEU A 73 -9.45 22.67 3.87
C LEU A 73 -9.61 24.09 4.41
N HIS A 74 -9.09 25.06 3.66
CA HIS A 74 -9.31 26.48 3.92
C HIS A 74 -10.82 26.82 3.92
N GLU A 75 -11.20 27.78 4.78
CA GLU A 75 -12.55 28.37 4.82
C GLU A 75 -13.06 28.75 3.43
N ASP A 76 -12.20 29.31 2.58
CA ASP A 76 -12.55 29.78 1.25
C ASP A 76 -13.05 28.64 0.33
N ILE A 77 -12.48 27.44 0.45
CA ILE A 77 -12.91 26.26 -0.33
C ILE A 77 -14.34 25.89 0.06
N ILE A 78 -14.59 25.76 1.36
CA ILE A 78 -15.91 25.36 1.89
C ILE A 78 -16.95 26.47 1.64
N ASN A 79 -16.59 27.73 1.82
CA ASN A 79 -17.47 28.87 1.56
C ASN A 79 -17.81 29.02 0.08
N THR A 80 -16.87 28.70 -0.81
CA THR A 80 -17.12 28.62 -2.26
C THR A 80 -18.09 27.47 -2.58
N ALA A 81 -17.90 26.30 -1.96
CA ALA A 81 -18.81 25.16 -2.14
C ALA A 81 -20.22 25.46 -1.63
N ILE A 82 -20.35 26.12 -0.47
CA ILE A 82 -21.64 26.59 0.07
C ILE A 82 -22.32 27.55 -0.93
N PHE A 83 -21.57 28.51 -1.47
CA PHE A 83 -22.08 29.45 -2.47
C PHE A 83 -22.56 28.74 -3.74
N GLN A 84 -21.78 27.81 -4.29
CA GLN A 84 -22.17 27.01 -5.46
C GLN A 84 -23.44 26.20 -5.17
N GLY A 85 -23.51 25.52 -4.03
CA GLY A 85 -24.69 24.76 -3.61
C GLY A 85 -25.93 25.62 -3.41
N ILE A 86 -25.78 26.85 -2.91
CA ILE A 86 -26.88 27.83 -2.85
C ILE A 86 -27.36 28.19 -4.26
N ARG A 87 -26.44 28.37 -5.22
CA ARG A 87 -26.78 28.73 -6.60
C ARG A 87 -27.46 27.61 -7.39
N GLU A 88 -27.25 26.35 -7.02
CA GLU A 88 -28.04 25.23 -7.59
C GLU A 88 -29.53 25.34 -7.24
N GLU A 89 -29.84 25.78 -6.02
CA GLU A 89 -31.22 25.98 -5.53
C GLU A 89 -31.79 27.37 -5.92
N ASN A 90 -30.93 28.39 -6.01
CA ASN A 90 -31.26 29.74 -6.44
C ASN A 90 -30.21 30.29 -7.42
N ALA A 91 -30.38 30.02 -8.71
CA ALA A 91 -29.42 30.39 -9.76
C ALA A 91 -29.09 31.89 -9.84
N ASP A 92 -30.04 32.74 -9.42
CA ASP A 92 -29.91 34.20 -9.43
C ASP A 92 -29.14 34.72 -8.21
N TYR A 93 -28.87 33.90 -7.19
CA TYR A 93 -28.18 34.33 -5.96
C TYR A 93 -26.77 34.83 -6.26
N MET A 94 -26.55 36.12 -6.00
CA MET A 94 -25.29 36.83 -6.22
C MET A 94 -25.34 38.13 -5.41
N PRO A 95 -25.23 38.08 -4.06
CA PRO A 95 -25.43 39.23 -3.18
C PRO A 95 -24.23 40.18 -3.18
N THR A 96 -23.81 40.61 -4.37
CA THR A 96 -22.72 41.55 -4.62
C THR A 96 -23.28 42.87 -5.15
N ASP A 97 -22.43 43.87 -5.36
CA ASP A 97 -22.81 45.17 -5.93
C ASP A 97 -23.43 45.07 -7.35
N THR A 98 -23.35 43.90 -7.99
CA THR A 98 -23.94 43.62 -9.31
C THR A 98 -25.39 43.13 -9.24
N CYS A 99 -25.95 42.95 -8.05
CA CYS A 99 -27.31 42.48 -7.84
C CYS A 99 -28.35 43.57 -8.13
N ASP A 100 -29.05 43.43 -9.26
CA ASP A 100 -30.04 44.40 -9.75
C ASP A 100 -31.50 44.09 -9.31
N ASN A 101 -31.74 43.00 -8.59
CA ASN A 101 -33.09 42.57 -8.18
C ASN A 101 -33.12 42.05 -6.73
N ASP A 102 -34.31 41.98 -6.13
CA ASP A 102 -34.43 41.54 -4.72
C ASP A 102 -34.11 40.03 -4.57
N ALA A 103 -34.26 39.22 -5.62
CA ALA A 103 -34.05 37.77 -5.57
C ALA A 103 -32.58 37.35 -5.54
N CYS A 104 -31.66 38.15 -6.11
CA CYS A 104 -30.23 37.88 -6.08
C CYS A 104 -29.56 38.17 -4.72
N ASN A 105 -30.25 38.90 -3.83
CA ASN A 105 -29.72 39.28 -2.52
C ASN A 105 -29.97 38.22 -1.43
N TYR A 106 -30.86 37.24 -1.66
CA TYR A 106 -31.28 36.31 -0.61
C TYR A 106 -31.24 34.86 -1.07
N ILE A 107 -30.74 33.99 -0.20
CA ILE A 107 -30.85 32.53 -0.34
C ILE A 107 -32.33 32.14 -0.32
N VAL A 108 -33.08 32.68 0.66
CA VAL A 108 -34.52 32.44 0.85
C VAL A 108 -35.18 33.71 1.37
N ALA A 109 -36.35 34.04 0.85
CA ALA A 109 -37.22 35.10 1.39
C ALA A 109 -38.64 34.53 1.54
N GLU A 110 -39.06 34.30 2.79
CA GLU A 110 -40.39 33.73 3.08
C GLU A 110 -41.13 34.59 4.13
N PRO A 111 -42.39 34.98 3.87
CA PRO A 111 -43.22 35.67 4.87
C PRO A 111 -43.67 34.68 5.95
N VAL A 112 -43.42 35.01 7.21
CA VAL A 112 -43.79 34.20 8.37
C VAL A 112 -44.91 34.89 9.16
N PRO A 113 -46.12 34.30 9.21
CA PRO A 113 -47.20 34.88 10.00
C PRO A 113 -47.02 34.57 11.49
N ILE A 114 -46.92 35.60 12.32
CA ILE A 114 -46.92 35.49 13.79
C ILE A 114 -48.17 36.22 14.31
N GLU A 115 -48.82 35.71 15.36
CA GLU A 115 -50.03 36.35 15.91
C GLU A 115 -49.79 37.82 16.29
N GLY A 116 -50.26 38.74 15.44
CA GLY A 116 -50.18 40.20 15.64
C GLY A 116 -49.13 40.95 14.82
N PHE A 117 -48.28 40.27 14.03
CA PHE A 117 -47.27 40.88 13.15
C PHE A 117 -47.05 40.02 11.88
N GLU A 118 -46.99 40.62 10.69
CA GLU A 118 -46.39 39.97 9.52
C GLU A 118 -44.88 40.25 9.55
N ILE A 119 -44.07 39.20 9.65
CA ILE A 119 -42.61 39.31 9.62
C ILE A 119 -42.12 38.70 8.31
N ASN A 120 -41.36 39.46 7.53
CA ASN A 120 -40.68 38.93 6.36
C ASN A 120 -39.25 38.55 6.75
N LEU A 121 -38.98 37.25 6.83
CA LEU A 121 -37.66 36.72 7.15
C LEU A 121 -36.92 36.42 5.85
N ARG A 122 -35.71 36.97 5.73
CA ARG A 122 -34.85 36.85 4.57
C ARG A 122 -33.50 36.32 5.03
N VAL A 123 -33.02 35.25 4.42
CA VAL A 123 -31.68 34.72 4.64
C VAL A 123 -30.79 35.32 3.57
N VAL A 124 -29.87 36.19 3.96
CA VAL A 124 -28.98 36.93 3.07
C VAL A 124 -27.78 36.07 2.66
N GLY A 125 -27.19 35.34 3.60
CA GLY A 125 -26.01 34.53 3.35
C GLY A 125 -25.78 33.49 4.44
N ALA A 126 -24.95 32.50 4.12
CA ALA A 126 -24.45 31.50 5.05
C ALA A 126 -22.99 31.19 4.71
N TRP A 127 -22.16 31.04 5.73
CA TRP A 127 -20.73 30.73 5.60
C TRP A 127 -20.22 30.02 6.85
N VAL A 128 -19.00 29.51 6.78
CA VAL A 128 -18.29 28.87 7.88
C VAL A 128 -17.02 29.63 8.20
N ASN A 129 -16.62 29.55 9.47
CA ASN A 129 -15.30 29.94 9.94
C ASN A 129 -14.70 28.84 10.82
N PHE A 130 -13.37 28.71 10.81
CA PHE A 130 -12.59 27.87 11.69
C PHE A 130 -11.75 28.73 12.63
N GLU A 131 -11.87 28.46 13.92
CA GLU A 131 -10.91 28.90 14.93
C GLU A 131 -10.26 27.65 15.51
N GLN A 132 -9.19 27.80 16.30
CA GLN A 132 -8.62 26.69 17.05
C GLN A 132 -9.70 25.81 17.72
N ASP A 133 -9.74 24.54 17.30
CA ASP A 133 -10.65 23.47 17.73
C ASP A 133 -12.14 23.77 17.54
N LYS A 134 -12.49 24.76 16.72
CA LYS A 134 -13.88 25.19 16.53
C LYS A 134 -14.28 25.34 15.09
N PHE A 135 -15.50 24.88 14.83
CA PHE A 135 -16.25 25.14 13.62
C PHE A 135 -17.41 26.09 13.93
N ILE A 136 -17.46 27.21 13.22
CA ILE A 136 -18.47 28.25 13.41
C ILE A 136 -19.31 28.35 12.14
N PHE A 137 -20.58 27.98 12.23
CA PHE A 137 -21.53 28.17 11.14
C PHE A 137 -22.30 29.47 11.32
N SER A 138 -22.19 30.37 10.36
CA SER A 138 -22.75 31.72 10.41
C SER A 138 -23.87 31.88 9.39
N VAL A 139 -25.00 32.44 9.83
CA VAL A 139 -26.15 32.75 8.97
C VAL A 139 -26.53 34.21 9.11
N PHE A 140 -26.51 34.95 8.00
CA PHE A 140 -26.90 36.35 7.97
C PHE A 140 -28.39 36.50 7.65
N LEU A 141 -29.11 37.10 8.58
CA LEU A 141 -30.56 37.27 8.55
C LEU A 141 -30.93 38.74 8.39
N GLU A 142 -31.90 38.98 7.52
CA GLU A 142 -32.64 40.23 7.40
C GLU A 142 -34.11 39.98 7.79
N VAL A 143 -34.61 40.75 8.75
CA VAL A 143 -35.97 40.66 9.27
C VAL A 143 -36.67 41.98 9.04
N GLN A 144 -37.68 42.00 8.18
CA GLN A 144 -38.48 43.19 7.90
C GLN A 144 -39.81 43.13 8.66
N LEU A 145 -40.12 44.20 9.41
CA LEU A 145 -41.37 44.37 10.14
C LEU A 145 -42.39 45.20 9.34
N ASP A 146 -43.67 45.05 9.72
CA ASP A 146 -44.83 45.77 9.14
C ASP A 146 -44.72 47.30 9.11
N ASP A 147 -43.95 47.89 10.02
CA ASP A 147 -43.73 49.34 10.10
C ASP A 147 -42.66 49.86 9.12
N GLY A 148 -42.09 48.96 8.31
CA GLY A 148 -41.05 49.25 7.32
C GLY A 148 -39.64 49.25 7.91
N PHE A 149 -39.47 48.88 9.18
CA PHE A 149 -38.15 48.74 9.79
C PHE A 149 -37.52 47.39 9.41
N THR A 150 -36.24 47.42 9.03
CA THR A 150 -35.45 46.23 8.69
C THR A 150 -34.35 46.01 9.74
N TYR A 151 -34.33 44.84 10.36
CA TYR A 151 -33.30 44.37 11.28
C TYR A 151 -32.35 43.41 10.57
N ARG A 152 -31.05 43.54 10.84
CA ARG A 152 -29.98 42.70 10.27
C ARG A 152 -29.14 42.12 11.39
N THR A 153 -28.98 40.81 11.42
CA THR A 153 -28.25 40.08 12.47
C THR A 153 -27.57 38.85 11.89
N VAL A 154 -26.44 38.46 12.48
CA VAL A 154 -25.81 37.17 12.21
C VAL A 154 -26.16 36.21 13.35
N VAL A 155 -26.47 34.96 12.99
CA VAL A 155 -26.59 33.84 13.93
C VAL A 155 -25.36 32.97 13.71
N GLU A 156 -24.50 32.88 14.72
CA GLU A 156 -23.34 32.01 14.70
C GLU A 156 -23.60 30.80 15.58
N THR A 157 -23.36 29.61 15.07
CA THR A 157 -23.44 28.34 15.80
C THR A 157 -22.03 27.81 15.94
N HIS A 158 -21.54 27.73 17.18
CA HIS A 158 -20.16 27.34 17.50
C HIS A 158 -20.16 25.88 17.93
N PHE A 159 -19.36 25.07 17.25
CA PHE A 159 -19.08 23.68 17.55
C PHE A 159 -17.61 23.52 17.91
N LYS A 160 -17.32 22.66 18.88
CA LYS A 160 -15.97 22.16 19.12
C LYS A 160 -15.79 20.85 18.41
N LEU A 161 -14.64 20.69 17.79
CA LEU A 161 -14.21 19.48 17.11
C LEU A 161 -13.04 18.90 17.91
N ASP A 162 -13.21 17.68 18.36
CA ASP A 162 -12.20 16.97 19.15
C ASP A 162 -11.92 15.61 18.50
N ASP A 163 -10.70 15.41 18.00
CA ASP A 163 -10.18 14.07 17.68
C ASP A 163 -9.49 13.51 18.93
N LYS A 164 -9.94 12.34 19.36
CA LYS A 164 -9.36 11.57 20.45
C LYS A 164 -8.94 10.21 19.90
N ILE A 165 -7.98 9.59 20.59
CA ILE A 165 -7.45 8.26 20.24
C ILE A 165 -8.57 7.25 19.95
N ASP A 166 -9.66 7.25 20.74
CA ASP A 166 -10.75 6.28 20.64
C ASP A 166 -12.03 6.79 19.94
N ARG A 167 -12.14 8.10 19.66
CA ARG A 167 -13.40 8.70 19.18
C ARG A 167 -13.23 10.05 18.49
N TYR A 168 -14.16 10.36 17.61
CA TYR A 168 -14.41 11.71 17.12
C TYR A 168 -15.57 12.34 17.90
N GLU A 169 -15.41 13.57 18.36
CA GLU A 169 -16.40 14.27 19.16
C GLU A 169 -16.72 15.65 18.55
N ILE A 170 -18.00 15.90 18.31
CA ILE A 170 -18.52 17.20 17.88
C ILE A 170 -19.42 17.72 19.00
N GLU A 171 -18.96 18.73 19.74
CA GLU A 171 -19.73 19.31 20.84
C GLU A 171 -20.29 20.68 20.46
N PHE A 172 -21.59 20.89 20.62
CA PHE A 172 -22.12 22.25 20.58
C PHE A 172 -21.61 23.08 21.77
N ASP A 173 -21.00 24.23 21.48
CA ASP A 173 -20.49 25.17 22.50
C ASP A 173 -21.52 26.25 22.82
N LYS A 174 -21.91 27.05 21.82
CA LYS A 174 -22.83 28.19 21.98
C LYS A 174 -23.49 28.59 20.66
N VAL A 175 -24.62 29.30 20.76
CA VAL A 175 -25.14 30.14 19.66
C VAL A 175 -24.88 31.58 20.04
N GLN A 176 -24.48 32.40 19.08
CA GLN A 176 -24.34 33.83 19.24
C GLN A 176 -25.28 34.53 18.26
N LEU A 177 -26.15 35.38 18.78
CA LEU A 177 -27.12 36.16 18.00
C LEU A 177 -26.68 37.62 18.03
N GLY A 178 -26.01 38.07 16.97
CA GLY A 178 -25.29 39.34 16.94
C GLY A 178 -24.24 39.39 18.04
N ASN A 179 -24.34 40.38 18.94
CA ASN A 179 -23.41 40.51 20.08
C ASN A 179 -23.86 39.74 21.34
N LEU A 180 -24.95 38.97 21.26
CA LEU A 180 -25.51 38.24 22.41
C LEU A 180 -25.11 36.76 22.37
N PRO A 181 -24.19 36.29 23.22
CA PRO A 181 -23.97 34.86 23.39
C PRO A 181 -25.16 34.25 24.14
N ILE A 182 -25.77 33.24 23.53
CA ILE A 182 -26.87 32.47 24.09
C ILE A 182 -26.28 31.18 24.68
N PRO A 183 -26.33 31.00 26.01
CA PRO A 183 -25.79 29.81 26.65
C PRO A 183 -26.64 28.58 26.30
N LYS A 184 -25.97 27.43 26.18
CA LYS A 184 -26.53 26.09 25.89
C LYS A 184 -27.79 25.74 26.70
N SER A 185 -27.83 26.13 27.98
CA SER A 185 -28.99 25.92 28.87
C SER A 185 -30.27 26.64 28.41
N LEU A 186 -30.13 27.78 27.73
CA LEU A 186 -31.28 28.54 27.22
C LEU A 186 -31.82 27.91 25.94
N ILE A 187 -30.95 27.39 25.09
CA ILE A 187 -31.29 26.75 23.81
C ILE A 187 -32.00 25.43 24.06
N THR A 188 -31.45 24.57 24.93
CA THR A 188 -32.10 23.35 25.39
C THR A 188 -33.49 23.63 25.97
N SER A 189 -33.64 24.69 26.78
CA SER A 189 -34.95 25.13 27.29
C SER A 189 -35.94 25.58 26.18
N ILE A 190 -35.43 26.20 25.11
CA ILE A 190 -36.24 26.62 23.97
C ILE A 190 -36.62 25.42 23.11
N PHE A 191 -35.69 24.49 22.84
CA PHE A 191 -36.00 23.22 22.19
C PHE A 191 -37.07 22.47 22.97
N ASP A 192 -36.91 22.30 24.28
CA ASP A 192 -37.91 21.71 25.17
C ASP A 192 -39.30 22.35 25.03
N LEU A 193 -39.35 23.66 24.82
CA LEU A 193 -40.59 24.40 24.62
C LEU A 193 -41.20 24.12 23.24
N ILE A 194 -40.36 24.04 22.20
CA ILE A 194 -40.74 23.76 20.81
C ILE A 194 -41.26 22.33 20.69
N THR A 195 -40.54 21.32 21.22
CA THR A 195 -40.96 19.92 21.22
C THR A 195 -42.31 19.75 21.95
N LYS A 196 -42.53 20.51 23.03
CA LYS A 196 -43.82 20.53 23.77
C LYS A 196 -44.95 21.23 23.02
N GLN A 197 -44.66 22.29 22.25
CA GLN A 197 -45.67 23.06 21.49
C GLN A 197 -46.00 22.45 20.13
N PHE A 198 -45.03 21.80 19.50
CA PHE A 198 -45.13 21.16 18.19
C PHE A 198 -44.72 19.69 18.34
N PRO A 199 -45.64 18.79 18.75
CA PRO A 199 -45.33 17.38 18.96
C PRO A 199 -44.85 16.64 17.70
N GLU A 200 -45.05 17.24 16.53
CA GLU A 200 -44.57 16.75 15.23
C GLU A 200 -43.04 16.95 15.05
N VAL A 201 -42.44 17.87 15.81
CA VAL A 201 -40.99 18.08 15.90
C VAL A 201 -40.53 17.33 17.15
N ASN A 202 -40.51 15.99 17.09
CA ASN A 202 -39.95 15.16 18.15
C ASN A 202 -38.46 14.91 17.87
N LEU A 203 -37.60 15.55 18.65
CA LEU A 203 -36.15 15.41 18.54
C LEU A 203 -35.65 14.16 19.27
N ASP A 204 -36.33 13.74 20.35
CA ASP A 204 -35.99 12.51 21.10
C ASP A 204 -36.09 11.25 20.20
N ASP A 205 -36.99 11.26 19.21
CA ASP A 205 -37.11 10.19 18.21
C ASP A 205 -35.95 10.18 17.18
N GLN A 206 -34.98 11.10 17.25
CA GLN A 206 -33.84 11.19 16.34
C GLN A 206 -32.56 10.57 16.90
N GLU A 207 -32.43 10.41 18.23
CA GLU A 207 -31.27 9.75 18.85
C GLU A 207 -31.15 8.31 18.33
N ASP A 208 -32.25 7.55 18.33
CA ASP A 208 -32.32 6.16 17.86
C ASP A 208 -32.23 6.00 16.32
N LYS A 209 -32.13 7.11 15.57
CA LYS A 209 -32.11 7.08 14.09
C LYS A 209 -30.73 7.34 13.51
N VAL A 210 -29.74 7.66 14.34
CA VAL A 210 -28.37 7.84 13.85
C VAL A 210 -27.78 6.45 13.59
N PRO A 211 -27.34 6.15 12.35
CA PRO A 211 -26.91 4.80 11.99
C PRO A 211 -25.56 4.40 12.61
N LEU A 212 -24.76 5.38 13.03
CA LEU A 212 -23.42 5.24 13.61
C LEU A 212 -23.19 6.36 14.63
N GLY A 213 -22.49 6.04 15.73
CA GLY A 213 -22.23 6.98 16.82
C GLY A 213 -23.45 7.28 17.71
N GLU A 214 -23.21 8.09 18.74
CA GLU A 214 -24.17 8.49 19.76
C GLU A 214 -24.46 9.99 19.62
N LEU A 215 -25.72 10.34 19.38
CA LEU A 215 -26.22 11.71 19.45
C LEU A 215 -26.85 11.93 20.83
N ASP A 216 -26.23 12.79 21.64
CA ASP A 216 -26.78 13.25 22.92
C ASP A 216 -27.43 14.61 22.69
N ILE A 217 -28.76 14.66 22.64
CA ILE A 217 -29.51 15.91 22.40
C ILE A 217 -29.49 16.81 23.64
N ALA A 218 -29.39 16.23 24.84
CA ALA A 218 -29.35 16.99 26.09
C ALA A 218 -28.05 17.79 26.21
N ASN A 219 -26.93 17.18 25.83
CA ASN A 219 -25.63 17.83 25.74
C ASN A 219 -25.31 18.35 24.34
N MET A 220 -26.23 18.22 23.37
CA MET A 220 -26.04 18.66 21.98
C MET A 220 -24.66 18.26 21.44
N SER A 221 -24.27 17.02 21.68
CA SER A 221 -22.99 16.47 21.28
C SER A 221 -23.21 15.22 20.45
N TYR A 222 -22.34 15.02 19.47
CA TYR A 222 -22.28 13.81 18.69
C TYR A 222 -20.92 13.16 18.91
N THR A 223 -20.92 11.88 19.26
CA THR A 223 -19.70 11.09 19.47
C THR A 223 -19.72 9.91 18.54
N LEU A 224 -18.65 9.71 17.77
CA LEU A 224 -18.43 8.53 16.95
C LEU A 224 -17.23 7.78 17.49
N LEU A 225 -17.44 6.64 18.12
CA LEU A 225 -16.32 5.80 18.54
C LEU A 225 -15.70 5.17 17.29
N LYS A 226 -14.36 5.15 17.23
CA LYS A 226 -13.65 4.49 16.12
C LYS A 226 -13.97 2.99 16.08
N ALA A 227 -14.19 2.38 17.24
CA ALA A 227 -14.66 0.99 17.38
C ALA A 227 -16.07 0.76 16.79
N ASP A 228 -17.00 1.71 16.89
CA ASP A 228 -18.35 1.55 16.32
C ASP A 228 -18.32 1.43 14.79
N ILE A 229 -17.31 2.03 14.14
CA ILE A 229 -17.08 1.93 12.70
C ILE A 229 -16.65 0.50 12.34
N LEU A 230 -15.73 -0.07 13.12
CA LEU A 230 -15.25 -1.45 12.95
C LEU A 230 -16.39 -2.45 13.23
N ASP A 231 -17.10 -2.29 14.35
CA ASP A 231 -18.24 -3.13 14.73
C ASP A 231 -19.32 -3.14 13.64
N LYS A 232 -19.55 -2.00 12.98
CA LYS A 232 -20.51 -1.94 11.87
C LYS A 232 -20.10 -2.76 10.66
N LEU A 233 -18.82 -2.72 10.29
CA LEU A 233 -18.29 -3.55 9.19
C LEU A 233 -18.36 -5.03 9.54
N GLU A 234 -18.06 -5.39 10.79
CA GLU A 234 -18.19 -6.76 11.30
C GLU A 234 -19.65 -7.22 11.35
N GLU A 235 -20.59 -6.34 11.72
CA GLU A 235 -22.03 -6.64 11.69
C GLU A 235 -22.52 -6.89 10.26
N GLU A 236 -22.08 -6.09 9.29
CA GLU A 236 -22.40 -6.29 7.87
C GLU A 236 -21.83 -7.61 7.34
N GLN A 237 -20.59 -7.94 7.75
CA GLN A 237 -19.97 -9.23 7.48
C GLN A 237 -20.80 -10.39 8.07
N ALA A 238 -21.17 -10.31 9.35
CA ALA A 238 -21.92 -11.36 10.05
C ALA A 238 -23.35 -11.55 9.52
N GLN A 239 -23.94 -10.50 8.94
CA GLN A 239 -25.27 -10.57 8.31
C GLN A 239 -25.24 -11.23 6.93
N ASN A 240 -24.08 -11.31 6.28
CA ASN A 240 -23.93 -11.90 4.95
C ASN A 240 -22.69 -12.81 4.86
N PRO A 241 -22.62 -13.88 5.67
CA PRO A 241 -21.41 -14.70 5.87
C PRO A 241 -20.94 -15.45 4.61
N ASP A 242 -21.82 -15.64 3.62
CA ASP A 242 -21.54 -16.32 2.35
C ASP A 242 -21.52 -15.34 1.15
N GLY A 243 -21.35 -14.04 1.38
CA GLY A 243 -21.29 -13.02 0.33
C GLY A 243 -19.94 -13.03 -0.41
N ASP A 244 -19.90 -12.60 -1.67
CA ASP A 244 -18.62 -12.41 -2.39
C ASP A 244 -17.71 -11.35 -1.70
N ASP A 245 -18.30 -10.44 -0.91
CA ASP A 245 -17.58 -9.31 -0.29
C ASP A 245 -17.16 -9.55 1.17
N THR A 246 -17.51 -10.69 1.78
CA THR A 246 -17.31 -10.95 3.22
C THR A 246 -15.85 -10.89 3.66
N MET A 247 -14.96 -11.41 2.81
CA MET A 247 -13.53 -11.34 3.00
C MET A 247 -12.98 -9.92 2.80
N GLY A 248 -13.50 -9.20 1.81
CA GLY A 248 -13.16 -7.80 1.57
C GLY A 248 -13.53 -6.91 2.76
N LEU A 249 -14.67 -7.16 3.41
CA LEU A 249 -15.09 -6.46 4.63
C LEU A 249 -14.20 -6.79 5.84
N ALA A 250 -13.80 -8.05 6.02
CA ALA A 250 -12.88 -8.45 7.09
C ALA A 250 -11.51 -7.76 6.94
N PHE A 251 -10.98 -7.75 5.72
CA PHE A 251 -9.74 -7.05 5.40
C PHE A 251 -9.87 -5.54 5.61
N ALA A 252 -10.97 -4.92 5.15
CA ALA A 252 -11.21 -3.50 5.35
C ALA A 252 -11.29 -3.14 6.84
N SER A 253 -11.93 -3.96 7.66
CA SER A 253 -11.98 -3.78 9.12
C SER A 253 -10.58 -3.83 9.74
N GLN A 254 -9.76 -4.82 9.37
CA GLN A 254 -8.38 -4.93 9.85
C GLN A 254 -7.54 -3.72 9.45
N VAL A 255 -7.61 -3.29 8.19
CA VAL A 255 -6.90 -2.11 7.70
C VAL A 255 -7.33 -0.86 8.46
N LEU A 256 -8.62 -0.69 8.73
CA LEU A 256 -9.13 0.44 9.52
C LEU A 256 -8.69 0.38 10.98
N SER A 257 -8.63 -0.81 11.60
CA SER A 257 -8.07 -0.97 12.95
C SER A 257 -6.63 -0.50 12.98
N ILE A 258 -5.80 -0.94 12.02
CA ILE A 258 -4.41 -0.52 11.89
C ILE A 258 -4.31 1.01 11.75
N ILE A 259 -5.17 1.63 10.93
CA ILE A 259 -5.24 3.10 10.78
C ILE A 259 -5.54 3.79 12.11
N PHE A 260 -6.56 3.33 12.85
CA PHE A 260 -6.99 3.96 14.10
C PHE A 260 -6.00 3.73 15.24
N ASP A 261 -5.48 2.52 15.39
CA ASP A 261 -4.54 2.16 16.46
C ASP A 261 -3.20 2.90 16.35
N ASN A 262 -2.79 3.23 15.12
CA ASN A 262 -1.54 3.94 14.84
C ASN A 262 -1.74 5.44 14.59
N GLY A 263 -2.96 5.97 14.72
CA GLY A 263 -3.24 7.40 14.52
C GLY A 263 -2.90 7.88 13.11
N LEU A 264 -3.08 7.03 12.09
CA LEU A 264 -2.68 7.35 10.71
C LEU A 264 -3.61 8.36 10.03
N VAL A 265 -4.75 8.67 10.63
CA VAL A 265 -5.66 9.73 10.18
C VAL A 265 -6.04 10.56 11.40
N GLU A 266 -5.72 11.84 11.34
CA GLU A 266 -6.05 12.84 12.36
C GLU A 266 -6.79 14.01 11.73
N PHE A 267 -7.68 14.64 12.53
CA PHE A 267 -8.42 15.83 12.11
C PHE A 267 -8.22 16.94 13.14
N GLU A 268 -7.94 18.15 12.65
CA GLU A 268 -7.90 19.34 13.51
C GLU A 268 -8.49 20.57 12.83
N ALA A 269 -9.01 21.50 13.63
CA ALA A 269 -9.39 22.83 13.17
C ALA A 269 -8.35 23.82 13.69
N VAL A 270 -7.64 24.48 12.78
CA VAL A 270 -6.59 25.46 13.06
C VAL A 270 -6.97 26.75 12.34
N ASP A 271 -6.69 27.91 12.92
CA ASP A 271 -7.13 29.23 12.42
C ASP A 271 -7.37 29.34 10.88
N ASN A 272 -8.65 29.41 10.47
CA ASN A 272 -9.17 29.45 9.09
C ASN A 272 -9.06 28.17 8.22
N GLU A 273 -8.69 27.04 8.82
CA GLU A 273 -8.43 25.76 8.15
C GLU A 273 -9.02 24.59 8.94
N PHE A 274 -9.46 23.57 8.21
CA PHE A 274 -9.66 22.24 8.75
C PHE A 274 -8.62 21.31 8.12
N VAL A 275 -7.70 20.80 8.93
CA VAL A 275 -6.57 19.99 8.48
C VAL A 275 -6.91 18.52 8.66
N LEU A 276 -6.80 17.77 7.57
CA LEU A 276 -6.79 16.31 7.57
C LEU A 276 -5.35 15.85 7.42
N THR A 277 -4.81 15.19 8.42
CA THR A 277 -3.44 14.64 8.37
C THR A 277 -3.51 13.15 8.12
N ALA A 278 -2.89 12.69 7.03
CA ALA A 278 -2.65 11.28 6.77
C ALA A 278 -1.18 10.95 7.05
N GLY A 279 -0.96 9.97 7.94
CA GLY A 279 0.34 9.52 8.48
C GLY A 279 1.24 8.80 7.48
N VAL A 280 1.42 9.37 6.28
CA VAL A 280 2.21 8.80 5.17
C VAL A 280 3.67 8.59 5.57
N SER A 281 4.19 9.36 6.53
CA SER A 281 5.56 9.17 7.05
C SER A 281 5.82 7.77 7.59
N LYS A 282 4.80 7.07 8.12
CA LYS A 282 4.92 5.69 8.61
C LYS A 282 5.03 4.65 7.51
N PHE A 283 4.64 5.01 6.29
CA PHE A 283 4.66 4.15 5.11
C PHE A 283 5.81 4.48 4.18
N ARG A 284 6.32 5.72 4.24
CA ARG A 284 7.43 6.17 3.43
C ARG A 284 8.69 5.43 3.85
N SER A 285 9.40 4.92 2.85
CA SER A 285 10.77 4.46 3.00
C SER A 285 11.72 5.48 2.37
N ASP A 286 12.86 5.70 2.99
CA ASP A 286 13.92 6.55 2.45
C ASP A 286 14.56 5.92 1.19
N ASP A 287 15.27 6.74 0.41
CA ASP A 287 15.95 6.33 -0.84
C ASP A 287 16.96 5.16 -0.67
N THR A 288 17.31 4.79 0.57
CA THR A 288 18.19 3.65 0.85
C THR A 288 17.51 2.29 0.77
N SER A 289 16.17 2.26 0.80
CA SER A 289 15.36 1.04 0.75
C SER A 289 14.92 0.74 -0.69
N ASP A 290 15.90 0.72 -1.59
CA ASP A 290 15.70 0.47 -3.02
C ASP A 290 15.80 -1.03 -3.35
N ILE A 291 15.42 -1.40 -4.57
CA ILE A 291 15.45 -2.79 -5.01
C ILE A 291 16.89 -3.34 -5.01
N PRO A 292 17.09 -4.66 -4.80
CA PRO A 292 18.41 -5.26 -4.82
C PRO A 292 19.23 -4.90 -6.05
N ALA A 293 20.52 -4.58 -5.85
CA ALA A 293 21.40 -4.09 -6.91
C ALA A 293 21.48 -5.02 -8.14
N TYR A 294 21.43 -6.33 -7.93
CA TYR A 294 21.46 -7.32 -9.01
C TYR A 294 20.20 -7.32 -9.89
N LEU A 295 19.07 -6.77 -9.43
CA LEU A 295 17.88 -6.62 -10.26
C LEU A 295 18.01 -5.45 -11.23
N TYR A 296 18.82 -4.43 -10.91
CA TYR A 296 19.13 -3.33 -11.82
C TYR A 296 19.98 -3.76 -13.03
N GLU A 297 20.61 -4.93 -13.00
CA GLU A 297 21.28 -5.49 -14.18
C GLU A 297 20.30 -5.71 -15.34
N MET A 298 19.00 -5.86 -15.05
CA MET A 298 17.92 -5.96 -16.04
C MET A 298 17.32 -4.60 -16.43
N HIS A 299 17.96 -3.48 -16.08
CA HIS A 299 17.48 -2.13 -16.40
C HIS A 299 18.42 -1.43 -17.40
N ASP A 300 17.83 -0.66 -18.31
CA ASP A 300 18.54 0.32 -19.14
C ASP A 300 18.09 1.77 -18.82
N GLU A 301 18.47 2.74 -19.67
CA GLU A 301 18.09 4.15 -19.52
C GLU A 301 16.55 4.39 -19.43
N ASN A 302 15.74 3.43 -19.87
CA ASN A 302 14.27 3.47 -19.85
C ASN A 302 13.65 2.52 -18.81
N GLY A 303 14.45 1.98 -17.88
CA GLY A 303 14.02 1.03 -16.84
C GLY A 303 14.12 -0.43 -17.28
N PHE A 304 13.28 -1.30 -16.72
CA PHE A 304 13.34 -2.75 -16.99
C PHE A 304 13.34 -3.07 -18.49
N ASN A 305 14.33 -3.86 -18.93
CA ASN A 305 14.50 -4.36 -20.28
C ASN A 305 14.69 -5.89 -20.23
N PRO A 306 13.73 -6.68 -20.75
CA PRO A 306 13.82 -8.13 -20.72
C PRO A 306 14.97 -8.68 -21.59
N ASP A 307 15.46 -7.93 -22.58
CA ASP A 307 16.54 -8.38 -23.46
C ASP A 307 17.92 -8.41 -22.74
N LEU A 308 18.01 -7.86 -21.52
CA LEU A 308 19.24 -7.84 -20.71
C LEU A 308 19.42 -9.09 -19.85
N PHE A 309 18.43 -10.00 -19.82
CA PHE A 309 18.52 -11.25 -19.08
C PHE A 309 17.92 -12.39 -19.90
N ASP A 310 18.76 -13.35 -20.28
CA ASP A 310 18.31 -14.59 -20.90
C ASP A 310 18.08 -15.66 -19.81
N PRO A 311 16.81 -15.97 -19.45
CA PRO A 311 16.52 -16.97 -18.45
C PRO A 311 16.96 -18.38 -18.87
N GLU A 312 16.97 -18.70 -20.16
CA GLU A 312 17.34 -20.03 -20.64
C GLU A 312 18.86 -20.25 -20.50
N GLU A 313 19.65 -19.26 -20.93
CA GLU A 313 21.11 -19.29 -20.77
C GLU A 313 21.50 -19.29 -19.28
N TYR A 314 20.84 -18.45 -18.47
CA TYR A 314 21.11 -18.38 -17.04
C TYR A 314 20.80 -19.71 -16.33
N LEU A 315 19.66 -20.35 -16.63
CA LEU A 315 19.31 -21.67 -16.10
C LEU A 315 20.27 -22.76 -16.58
N LYS A 316 20.75 -22.73 -17.83
CA LYS A 316 21.77 -23.66 -18.33
C LYS A 316 23.09 -23.54 -17.57
N ASN A 317 23.53 -22.33 -17.27
CA ASN A 317 24.73 -22.08 -16.49
C ASN A 317 24.56 -22.61 -15.05
N GLN A 318 23.40 -22.40 -14.44
CA GLN A 318 23.08 -22.94 -13.11
C GLN A 318 23.01 -24.47 -13.09
N PHE A 319 22.44 -25.09 -14.12
CA PHE A 319 22.43 -26.54 -14.25
C PHE A 319 23.84 -27.12 -14.47
N THR A 320 24.69 -26.43 -15.23
CA THR A 320 26.10 -26.83 -15.39
C THR A 320 26.84 -26.75 -14.06
N SER A 321 26.64 -25.66 -13.31
CA SER A 321 27.16 -25.52 -11.94
C SER A 321 26.70 -26.66 -11.04
N PHE A 322 25.40 -27.00 -11.07
CA PHE A 322 24.85 -28.14 -10.33
C PHE A 322 25.55 -29.47 -10.62
N VAL A 323 25.78 -29.77 -11.90
CA VAL A 323 26.45 -31.03 -12.29
C VAL A 323 27.87 -31.09 -11.74
N PHE A 324 28.60 -29.96 -11.75
CA PHE A 324 29.92 -29.86 -11.14
C PHE A 324 29.86 -29.97 -9.61
N THR A 325 28.94 -29.27 -8.96
CA THR A 325 28.73 -29.37 -7.50
C THR A 325 28.44 -30.79 -7.09
N SER A 326 27.54 -31.47 -7.79
CA SER A 326 27.21 -32.86 -7.48
C SER A 326 28.33 -33.86 -7.85
N ALA A 327 29.26 -33.50 -8.74
CA ALA A 327 30.42 -34.34 -9.07
C ALA A 327 31.57 -34.21 -8.06
N LEU A 328 31.69 -33.05 -7.42
CA LEU A 328 32.85 -32.68 -6.59
C LEU A 328 32.52 -32.58 -5.10
N THR A 329 31.23 -32.50 -4.76
CA THR A 329 30.74 -32.34 -3.40
C THR A 329 29.50 -33.23 -3.18
N ASP A 330 29.15 -33.47 -1.91
CA ASP A 330 27.89 -34.10 -1.52
C ASP A 330 26.77 -33.06 -1.30
N GLU A 331 26.96 -31.81 -1.77
CA GLU A 331 26.01 -30.73 -1.51
C GLU A 331 24.78 -30.79 -2.43
N PRO A 332 23.58 -30.48 -1.90
CA PRO A 332 22.36 -30.39 -2.70
C PRO A 332 22.41 -29.21 -3.68
N PHE A 333 21.52 -29.23 -4.67
CA PHE A 333 21.37 -28.10 -5.59
C PHE A 333 20.93 -26.85 -4.85
N ARG A 334 21.63 -25.73 -5.06
CA ARG A 334 21.29 -24.46 -4.43
C ARG A 334 20.46 -23.61 -5.38
N ILE A 335 19.22 -23.31 -5.01
CA ILE A 335 18.49 -22.18 -5.61
C ILE A 335 18.80 -20.97 -4.74
N ASN A 336 19.78 -20.19 -5.17
CA ASN A 336 20.10 -18.94 -4.50
C ASN A 336 18.98 -17.90 -4.71
N GLU A 337 18.94 -16.96 -3.78
CA GLU A 337 18.00 -15.84 -3.77
C GLU A 337 18.06 -15.06 -5.10
N ARG A 338 19.27 -14.80 -5.61
CA ARG A 338 19.50 -14.00 -6.82
C ARG A 338 18.81 -14.64 -8.04
N LEU A 339 18.97 -15.95 -8.23
CA LEU A 339 18.33 -16.70 -9.30
C LEU A 339 16.81 -16.61 -9.17
N PHE A 340 16.30 -16.90 -7.98
CA PHE A 340 14.88 -16.89 -7.70
C PHE A 340 14.25 -15.52 -7.99
N ASN A 341 14.86 -14.45 -7.49
CA ASN A 341 14.38 -13.09 -7.65
C ASN A 341 14.51 -12.60 -9.10
N LYS A 342 15.61 -12.90 -9.81
CA LYS A 342 15.74 -12.56 -11.24
C LYS A 342 14.67 -13.22 -12.09
N MET A 343 14.39 -14.50 -11.84
CA MET A 343 13.36 -15.26 -12.57
C MET A 343 11.96 -14.68 -12.35
N ILE A 344 11.61 -14.35 -11.10
CA ILE A 344 10.33 -13.71 -10.77
C ILE A 344 10.23 -12.32 -11.40
N TYR A 345 11.27 -11.50 -11.26
CA TYR A 345 11.29 -10.14 -11.79
C TYR A 345 11.17 -10.12 -13.33
N HIS A 346 11.90 -11.00 -14.02
CA HIS A 346 11.80 -11.16 -15.46
C HIS A 346 10.44 -11.74 -15.89
N GLY A 347 9.97 -12.80 -15.23
CA GLY A 347 8.67 -13.43 -15.52
C GLY A 347 7.49 -12.48 -15.32
N ALA A 348 7.59 -11.56 -14.36
CA ALA A 348 6.61 -10.49 -14.13
C ALA A 348 6.82 -9.26 -15.02
N ASN A 349 7.77 -9.29 -15.98
CA ASN A 349 8.12 -8.17 -16.86
C ASN A 349 8.42 -6.88 -16.08
N GLY A 350 9.23 -7.01 -15.01
CA GLY A 350 9.57 -5.91 -14.11
C GLY A 350 8.36 -5.30 -13.40
N PHE A 351 7.28 -6.06 -13.25
CA PHE A 351 6.01 -5.63 -12.67
C PHE A 351 5.33 -4.45 -13.38
N LYS A 352 5.67 -4.18 -14.66
CA LYS A 352 5.07 -3.07 -15.43
C LYS A 352 3.55 -3.10 -15.47
N SER A 353 2.93 -4.29 -15.46
CA SER A 353 1.47 -4.45 -15.44
C SER A 353 0.83 -4.21 -14.08
N ALA A 354 1.61 -4.27 -13.00
CA ALA A 354 1.18 -3.97 -11.64
C ALA A 354 1.28 -2.47 -11.31
N ARG A 355 1.67 -1.65 -12.29
CA ARG A 355 1.72 -0.19 -12.20
C ARG A 355 0.58 0.41 -13.00
N THR A 356 -0.11 1.35 -12.38
CA THR A 356 -1.18 2.11 -13.01
C THR A 356 -0.92 3.60 -12.85
N THR A 357 -1.36 4.37 -13.84
CA THR A 357 -1.28 5.82 -13.78
C THR A 357 -2.69 6.36 -13.82
N GLN A 358 -3.04 7.12 -12.79
CA GLN A 358 -4.32 7.82 -12.70
C GLN A 358 -4.13 9.28 -13.09
N THR A 359 -4.95 9.78 -14.01
CA THR A 359 -4.91 11.20 -14.39
C THR A 359 -5.87 11.99 -13.50
N LEU A 360 -5.31 12.81 -12.61
CA LEU A 360 -6.06 13.80 -11.85
C LEU A 360 -6.32 15.02 -12.72
N LYS A 361 -7.58 15.27 -13.08
CA LYS A 361 -7.96 16.46 -13.87
C LYS A 361 -8.28 17.64 -12.93
N ILE A 362 -7.31 18.52 -12.72
CA ILE A 362 -7.43 19.68 -11.83
C ILE A 362 -8.30 20.78 -12.46
N SER A 363 -8.16 21.02 -13.77
CA SER A 363 -8.98 22.00 -14.50
C SER A 363 -9.20 21.59 -15.97
N GLU A 364 -9.81 22.46 -16.78
CA GLU A 364 -9.94 22.21 -18.23
C GLU A 364 -8.59 22.17 -18.97
N THR A 365 -7.55 22.81 -18.42
CA THR A 365 -6.23 22.94 -19.05
C THR A 365 -5.10 22.30 -18.27
N GLU A 366 -5.36 21.81 -17.05
CA GLU A 366 -4.36 21.28 -16.14
C GLU A 366 -4.78 19.89 -15.65
N SER A 367 -3.84 18.95 -15.75
CA SER A 367 -3.99 17.59 -15.27
C SER A 367 -2.64 17.08 -14.81
N GLU A 368 -2.67 16.15 -13.86
CA GLU A 368 -1.50 15.51 -13.30
C GLU A 368 -1.64 13.99 -13.40
N GLU A 369 -0.52 13.31 -13.57
CA GLU A 369 -0.44 11.86 -13.64
C GLU A 369 0.14 11.32 -12.33
N ILE A 370 -0.68 10.59 -11.59
CA ILE A 370 -0.31 9.93 -10.34
C ILE A 370 -0.02 8.47 -10.64
N SER A 371 1.25 8.07 -10.51
CA SER A 371 1.67 6.67 -10.62
C SER A 371 1.41 5.94 -9.31
N VAL A 372 0.80 4.76 -9.38
CA VAL A 372 0.59 3.87 -8.25
C VAL A 372 0.91 2.45 -8.68
N GLY A 373 1.75 1.74 -7.94
CA GLY A 373 1.93 0.31 -8.17
C GLY A 373 3.18 -0.29 -7.58
N LEU A 374 3.36 -1.57 -7.90
CA LEU A 374 4.51 -2.38 -7.48
C LEU A 374 5.72 -2.08 -8.37
N GLU A 375 6.80 -1.59 -7.77
CA GLU A 375 8.06 -1.35 -8.45
C GLU A 375 8.88 -2.64 -8.57
N ALA A 376 9.02 -3.38 -7.47
CA ALA A 376 9.64 -4.68 -7.44
C ALA A 376 9.16 -5.52 -6.27
N LEU A 377 9.36 -6.84 -6.40
CA LEU A 377 9.18 -7.81 -5.35
C LEU A 377 10.41 -8.73 -5.35
N TRP A 378 10.96 -8.98 -4.17
CA TRP A 378 12.10 -9.87 -3.97
C TRP A 378 11.96 -10.59 -2.64
N PHE A 379 12.63 -11.73 -2.55
CA PHE A 379 12.69 -12.55 -1.36
C PHE A 379 14.08 -12.41 -0.75
N GLU A 380 14.18 -12.38 0.57
CA GLU A 380 15.44 -12.56 1.29
C GLU A 380 15.35 -13.86 2.07
N ILE A 381 16.33 -14.74 1.88
CA ILE A 381 16.31 -16.08 2.48
C ILE A 381 17.38 -16.12 3.57
N ASP A 382 16.98 -16.43 4.80
CA ASP A 382 17.88 -16.60 5.94
C ASP A 382 17.84 -18.06 6.44
N ASP A 383 18.74 -18.41 7.36
CA ASP A 383 18.80 -19.75 7.97
C ASP A 383 17.51 -20.11 8.73
N ASP A 384 16.79 -19.11 9.24
CA ASP A 384 15.63 -19.29 10.12
C ASP A 384 14.29 -18.86 9.46
N GLY A 385 14.29 -18.44 8.19
CA GLY A 385 13.06 -17.94 7.56
C GLY A 385 13.24 -17.23 6.22
N ILE A 386 12.17 -16.57 5.77
CA ILE A 386 12.11 -15.80 4.53
C ILE A 386 11.50 -14.43 4.81
N LEU A 387 12.10 -13.38 4.26
CA LEU A 387 11.46 -12.08 4.13
C LEU A 387 10.95 -11.90 2.70
N VAL A 388 9.68 -11.49 2.56
CA VAL A 388 9.11 -11.08 1.27
C VAL A 388 9.04 -9.58 1.25
N ASN A 389 9.85 -8.97 0.39
CA ASN A 389 9.94 -7.54 0.22
C ASN A 389 9.21 -7.10 -1.06
N ALA A 390 8.37 -6.08 -0.94
CA ALA A 390 7.66 -5.47 -2.04
C ALA A 390 7.79 -3.95 -1.96
N LEU A 391 8.41 -3.34 -2.95
CA LEU A 391 8.56 -1.89 -3.04
C LEU A 391 7.40 -1.31 -3.85
N PHE A 392 6.56 -0.50 -3.20
CA PHE A 392 5.49 0.23 -3.86
C PHE A 392 5.89 1.68 -4.11
N GLU A 393 5.46 2.25 -5.24
CA GLU A 393 5.50 3.68 -5.47
C GLU A 393 4.06 4.21 -5.55
N ILE A 394 3.75 5.23 -4.75
CA ILE A 394 2.46 5.92 -4.74
C ILE A 394 2.74 7.40 -4.86
N ALA A 395 2.36 8.01 -5.99
CA ALA A 395 2.56 9.42 -6.28
C ALA A 395 4.03 9.89 -6.13
N GLY A 396 5.01 9.02 -6.44
CA GLY A 396 6.44 9.30 -6.27
C GLY A 396 6.98 9.04 -4.86
N ILE A 397 6.14 8.58 -3.93
CA ILE A 397 6.55 8.16 -2.58
C ILE A 397 6.80 6.66 -2.60
N LYS A 398 8.02 6.25 -2.28
CA LYS A 398 8.39 4.84 -2.13
C LYS A 398 7.98 4.32 -0.75
N SER A 399 7.44 3.11 -0.71
CA SER A 399 7.02 2.41 0.50
C SER A 399 7.46 0.96 0.41
N LEU A 400 8.42 0.56 1.26
CA LEU A 400 8.82 -0.84 1.39
C LEU A 400 7.83 -1.58 2.26
N PHE A 401 7.30 -2.68 1.73
CA PHE A 401 6.47 -3.63 2.44
C PHE A 401 7.26 -4.92 2.66
N THR A 402 7.46 -5.31 3.91
CA THR A 402 8.23 -6.51 4.27
C THR A 402 7.36 -7.45 5.08
N ILE A 403 7.08 -8.64 4.54
CA ILE A 403 6.50 -9.74 5.29
C ILE A 403 7.63 -10.62 5.82
N THR A 404 7.68 -10.84 7.13
CA THR A 404 8.60 -11.79 7.75
C THR A 404 7.86 -13.11 7.98
N ALA A 405 8.48 -14.21 7.57
CA ALA A 405 7.98 -15.55 7.80
C ALA A 405 9.08 -16.45 8.38
N ASP A 406 8.85 -16.98 9.57
CA ASP A 406 9.80 -17.83 10.28
C ASP A 406 9.61 -19.29 9.83
N GLU A 407 10.70 -20.01 9.63
CA GLU A 407 10.64 -21.43 9.35
C GLU A 407 10.22 -22.22 10.61
N ILE A 408 9.15 -22.99 10.49
CA ILE A 408 8.61 -23.86 11.54
C ILE A 408 8.61 -25.34 11.14
N SER A 409 9.32 -25.70 10.09
CA SER A 409 9.47 -27.07 9.60
C SER A 409 10.01 -28.00 10.69
N ASP A 410 9.59 -29.26 10.69
CA ASP A 410 10.26 -30.28 11.50
C ASP A 410 11.62 -30.57 10.86
N ALA A 411 12.72 -30.31 11.58
CA ALA A 411 14.08 -30.61 11.10
C ALA A 411 14.30 -32.09 10.73
N ALA A 412 13.43 -33.01 11.18
CA ALA A 412 13.44 -34.41 10.75
C ALA A 412 12.70 -34.66 9.42
N ASN A 413 11.87 -33.72 8.97
CA ASN A 413 11.13 -33.79 7.72
C ASN A 413 11.80 -32.96 6.63
N VAL A 414 12.62 -33.62 5.81
CA VAL A 414 13.30 -32.99 4.67
C VAL A 414 12.42 -32.85 3.43
N THR A 415 11.12 -33.19 3.49
CA THR A 415 10.26 -33.18 2.29
C THR A 415 9.36 -31.96 2.16
N GLU A 416 9.33 -31.11 3.19
CA GLU A 416 8.54 -29.89 3.22
C GLU A 416 9.26 -28.78 3.97
N LEU A 417 9.10 -27.55 3.50
CA LEU A 417 9.42 -26.33 4.25
C LEU A 417 8.11 -25.64 4.61
N ILE A 418 7.95 -25.24 5.87
CA ILE A 418 6.76 -24.56 6.37
C ILE A 418 7.18 -23.22 6.96
N PHE A 419 6.67 -22.12 6.40
CA PHE A 419 6.93 -20.77 6.87
C PHE A 419 5.68 -20.16 7.50
N GLU A 420 5.79 -19.78 8.77
CA GLU A 420 4.75 -19.06 9.50
C GLU A 420 4.97 -17.56 9.38
N PHE A 421 3.98 -16.83 8.87
CA PHE A 421 4.00 -15.38 8.87
C PHE A 421 3.93 -14.83 10.30
N THR A 422 4.89 -13.98 10.66
CA THR A 422 5.08 -13.47 12.03
C THR A 422 4.94 -11.96 12.14
N GLU A 423 5.38 -11.20 11.13
CA GLU A 423 5.32 -9.74 11.13
C GLU A 423 5.12 -9.21 9.71
N ILE A 424 4.33 -8.14 9.59
CA ILE A 424 4.25 -7.32 8.38
C ILE A 424 4.70 -5.90 8.73
N ASN A 425 5.72 -5.41 8.03
CA ASN A 425 6.23 -4.05 8.17
C ASN A 425 5.91 -3.21 6.93
N PHE A 426 5.56 -1.94 7.13
CA PHE A 426 5.42 -0.95 6.06
C PHE A 426 6.33 0.24 6.36
N GLY A 427 7.01 0.75 5.34
CA GLY A 427 7.88 1.92 5.46
C GLY A 427 9.25 1.64 6.10
N LYS A 428 9.46 0.45 6.67
CA LYS A 428 10.64 0.13 7.48
C LYS A 428 11.94 0.27 6.69
N ASP A 429 12.79 1.19 7.14
CA ASP A 429 14.14 1.36 6.61
C ASP A 429 15.21 0.58 7.41
N LEU A 430 16.35 0.34 6.77
CA LEU A 430 17.46 -0.36 7.40
C LEU A 430 17.99 0.40 8.62
N GLY A 431 17.88 -0.23 9.79
CA GLY A 431 18.34 0.35 11.06
C GLY A 431 17.38 1.37 11.68
N GLU A 432 16.16 1.46 11.15
CA GLU A 432 15.11 2.33 11.67
C GLU A 432 14.55 1.84 13.02
N VAL A 433 14.07 2.78 13.83
CA VAL A 433 13.48 2.48 15.16
C VAL A 433 12.02 2.05 14.99
N PRO A 434 11.53 1.03 15.72
CA PRO A 434 10.16 0.47 15.59
C PRO A 434 8.97 1.43 15.65
N ASP A 435 9.16 2.65 16.15
CA ASP A 435 8.08 3.65 16.23
C ASP A 435 7.99 4.54 14.97
N ASN A 436 8.92 4.45 14.02
CA ASN A 436 8.92 5.31 12.82
C ASN A 436 8.24 4.67 11.61
N TYR A 437 8.08 3.36 11.62
CA TYR A 437 7.41 2.59 10.57
C TYR A 437 6.19 1.87 11.15
N LEU A 438 5.35 1.30 10.29
CA LEU A 438 4.19 0.53 10.72
C LEU A 438 4.57 -0.95 10.85
N SER A 439 4.38 -1.54 12.04
CA SER A 439 4.55 -2.97 12.29
C SER A 439 3.22 -3.59 12.70
N VAL A 440 2.84 -4.68 12.04
CA VAL A 440 1.65 -5.47 12.31
C VAL A 440 2.08 -6.88 12.68
N VAL A 441 1.86 -7.24 13.95
CA VAL A 441 2.20 -8.57 14.50
C VAL A 441 0.97 -9.47 14.68
N ASP A 442 -0.23 -8.89 14.73
CA ASP A 442 -1.47 -9.66 14.71
C ASP A 442 -1.88 -9.92 13.27
N LEU A 443 -1.57 -11.12 12.81
CA LEU A 443 -1.75 -11.55 11.42
C LEU A 443 -2.94 -12.49 11.23
N ASP A 444 -3.84 -12.63 12.22
CA ASP A 444 -4.94 -13.61 12.14
C ASP A 444 -5.84 -13.39 10.92
N VAL A 445 -6.19 -12.14 10.60
CA VAL A 445 -6.99 -11.81 9.41
C VAL A 445 -6.20 -12.06 8.12
N PHE A 446 -4.91 -11.72 8.08
CA PHE A 446 -4.04 -11.97 6.92
C PHE A 446 -3.87 -13.48 6.68
N LYS A 447 -3.67 -14.28 7.73
CA LYS A 447 -3.60 -15.74 7.65
C LYS A 447 -4.91 -16.33 7.14
N GLN A 448 -6.07 -15.76 7.47
CA GLN A 448 -7.35 -16.18 6.86
C GLN A 448 -7.41 -15.88 5.36
N LEU A 449 -6.91 -14.72 4.91
CA LEU A 449 -6.80 -14.39 3.48
C LEU A 449 -5.89 -15.38 2.76
N PHE A 450 -4.73 -15.69 3.34
CA PHE A 450 -3.75 -16.59 2.72
C PHE A 450 -4.31 -18.00 2.50
N LYS A 451 -5.16 -18.51 3.41
CA LYS A 451 -5.84 -19.81 3.24
C LYS A 451 -6.71 -19.90 2.00
N GLU A 452 -7.24 -18.77 1.52
CA GLU A 452 -8.12 -18.70 0.36
C GLU A 452 -7.37 -18.41 -0.94
N LEU A 453 -6.06 -18.11 -0.87
CA LEU A 453 -5.24 -17.95 -2.05
C LEU A 453 -5.04 -19.30 -2.75
N ASP A 454 -5.17 -19.29 -4.07
CA ASP A 454 -4.91 -20.45 -4.91
C ASP A 454 -3.45 -20.92 -4.76
N ASP A 455 -3.27 -22.22 -4.96
CA ASP A 455 -1.98 -22.85 -5.13
C ASP A 455 -1.15 -22.12 -6.20
N PHE A 456 0.13 -21.89 -5.89
CA PHE A 456 1.07 -21.29 -6.82
C PHE A 456 2.20 -22.28 -7.16
N PRO A 457 2.99 -22.05 -8.24
CA PRO A 457 3.83 -23.08 -8.84
C PRO A 457 4.84 -23.73 -7.88
N ILE A 458 5.30 -22.98 -6.88
CA ILE A 458 6.33 -23.42 -5.93
C ILE A 458 5.77 -23.75 -4.53
N GLY A 459 4.49 -23.51 -4.25
CA GLY A 459 3.97 -23.60 -2.88
C GLY A 459 2.44 -23.61 -2.74
N THR A 460 1.98 -23.78 -1.49
CA THR A 460 0.57 -23.74 -1.07
C THR A 460 0.43 -23.02 0.24
N PHE A 461 -0.76 -22.51 0.53
CA PHE A 461 -1.14 -22.15 1.89
C PHE A 461 -1.88 -23.30 2.56
N ASN A 462 -1.48 -23.64 3.80
CA ASN A 462 -2.16 -24.68 4.57
C ASN A 462 -3.38 -24.12 5.34
N ASP A 463 -4.09 -24.98 6.08
CA ASP A 463 -5.27 -24.60 6.88
C ASP A 463 -4.98 -23.56 7.99
N ASP A 464 -3.71 -23.35 8.34
CA ASP A 464 -3.26 -22.35 9.31
C ASP A 464 -2.85 -21.02 8.64
N GLY A 465 -2.79 -20.98 7.31
CA GLY A 465 -2.39 -19.81 6.52
C GLY A 465 -0.88 -19.69 6.36
N ASN A 466 -0.15 -20.76 6.66
CA ASN A 466 1.31 -20.83 6.51
C ASN A 466 1.67 -21.25 5.08
N LEU A 467 2.78 -20.72 4.58
CA LEU A 467 3.34 -21.12 3.31
C LEU A 467 4.01 -22.49 3.44
N VAL A 468 3.63 -23.44 2.59
CA VAL A 468 4.22 -24.78 2.51
C VAL A 468 4.81 -24.99 1.12
N ILE A 469 6.10 -25.31 1.08
CA ILE A 469 6.84 -25.73 -0.12
C ILE A 469 7.13 -27.21 0.04
N THR A 470 6.84 -28.04 -0.98
CA THR A 470 7.04 -29.49 -0.90
C THR A 470 7.91 -30.01 -2.04
N THR A 471 8.66 -31.07 -1.78
CA THR A 471 9.47 -31.75 -2.80
C THR A 471 8.61 -32.25 -3.96
N ALA A 472 7.38 -32.70 -3.68
CA ALA A 472 6.44 -33.18 -4.69
C ALA A 472 6.06 -32.08 -5.70
N LYS A 473 5.72 -30.87 -5.22
CA LYS A 473 5.40 -29.73 -6.09
C LYS A 473 6.60 -29.28 -6.92
N LEU A 474 7.78 -29.17 -6.29
CA LEU A 474 9.00 -28.80 -7.01
C LEU A 474 9.40 -29.87 -8.03
N THR A 475 9.18 -31.14 -7.73
CA THR A 475 9.38 -32.24 -8.70
C THR A 475 8.42 -32.12 -9.88
N GLU A 476 7.14 -31.82 -9.64
CA GLU A 476 6.15 -31.61 -10.71
C GLU A 476 6.59 -30.42 -11.60
N LEU A 477 6.92 -29.28 -10.99
CA LEU A 477 7.37 -28.07 -11.68
C LEU A 477 8.63 -28.33 -12.54
N LEU A 478 9.65 -28.97 -11.97
CA LEU A 478 10.91 -29.24 -12.68
C LEU A 478 10.78 -30.35 -13.72
N SER A 479 9.75 -31.20 -13.60
CA SER A 479 9.40 -32.19 -14.61
C SER A 479 8.59 -31.61 -15.76
N GLU A 480 8.07 -30.37 -15.65
CA GLU A 480 7.39 -29.69 -16.75
C GLU A 480 8.39 -29.32 -17.87
N GLY A 481 8.44 -30.15 -18.91
CA GLY A 481 9.32 -29.95 -20.05
C GLY A 481 10.45 -30.99 -20.17
N THR A 482 10.60 -31.86 -19.16
CA THR A 482 11.44 -33.06 -19.25
C THR A 482 10.59 -34.29 -19.55
N GLN A 483 11.24 -35.43 -19.83
CA GLN A 483 10.51 -36.70 -19.81
C GLN A 483 10.03 -37.01 -18.39
N GLU A 484 8.88 -37.67 -18.26
CA GLU A 484 8.34 -38.11 -16.97
C GLU A 484 9.36 -39.07 -16.31
N GLY A 485 9.79 -38.77 -15.07
CA GLY A 485 10.77 -39.57 -14.34
C GLY A 485 12.24 -39.27 -14.67
N THR A 486 12.58 -38.06 -15.12
CA THR A 486 13.98 -37.62 -15.29
C THR A 486 14.54 -37.03 -13.98
N ILE A 487 13.81 -36.16 -13.30
CA ILE A 487 14.31 -35.47 -12.11
C ILE A 487 13.31 -35.63 -10.97
N VAL A 488 13.79 -35.94 -9.77
CA VAL A 488 13.02 -35.98 -8.53
C VAL A 488 13.70 -35.11 -7.49
N ILE A 489 12.90 -34.34 -6.76
CA ILE A 489 13.37 -33.64 -5.57
C ILE A 489 13.17 -34.56 -4.37
N ASP A 490 14.23 -34.84 -3.62
CA ASP A 490 14.22 -35.76 -2.48
C ASP A 490 14.41 -35.07 -1.11
N SER A 491 15.01 -33.88 -1.09
CA SER A 491 15.12 -33.06 0.11
C SER A 491 14.94 -31.56 -0.13
N LEU A 492 14.52 -30.84 0.89
CA LEU A 492 14.49 -29.38 0.99
C LEU A 492 15.15 -28.96 2.31
N ASN A 493 15.90 -27.86 2.25
CA ASN A 493 16.43 -27.17 3.41
C ASN A 493 16.60 -25.68 3.09
N THR A 494 16.69 -24.83 4.10
CA THR A 494 17.07 -23.43 3.98
C THR A 494 18.52 -23.23 4.43
N THR A 495 19.17 -22.22 3.88
CA THR A 495 20.45 -21.70 4.33
C THR A 495 20.49 -20.22 3.96
N LEU A 496 21.40 -19.46 4.55
CA LEU A 496 21.63 -18.06 4.17
C LEU A 496 21.71 -17.89 2.64
N ASP A 497 20.87 -16.99 2.15
CA ASP A 497 20.70 -16.59 0.75
C ASP A 497 20.21 -17.70 -0.20
N ALA A 498 19.71 -18.85 0.30
CA ALA A 498 19.25 -19.92 -0.60
C ALA A 498 18.28 -20.96 -0.03
N ILE A 499 17.50 -21.55 -0.93
CA ILE A 499 16.80 -22.81 -0.70
C ILE A 499 17.66 -23.93 -1.30
N LEU A 500 18.06 -24.88 -0.44
CA LEU A 500 18.76 -26.08 -0.81
C LEU A 500 17.75 -27.16 -1.23
N ILE A 501 17.91 -27.64 -2.45
CA ILE A 501 17.05 -28.63 -3.09
C ILE A 501 17.89 -29.87 -3.38
N GLY A 502 17.58 -30.98 -2.74
CA GLY A 502 18.13 -32.28 -3.09
C GLY A 502 17.56 -32.71 -4.43
N VAL A 503 18.37 -32.65 -5.48
CA VAL A 503 18.00 -33.08 -6.83
C VAL A 503 18.62 -34.46 -7.06
N ALA A 504 17.77 -35.45 -7.27
CA ALA A 504 18.19 -36.80 -7.58
C ALA A 504 17.56 -37.27 -8.90
N PRO A 505 18.28 -38.07 -9.72
CA PRO A 505 17.62 -38.82 -10.78
C PRO A 505 16.54 -39.73 -10.20
N ASP A 506 15.44 -39.94 -10.93
CA ASP A 506 14.42 -40.89 -10.50
C ASP A 506 15.07 -42.28 -10.31
N PRO A 507 15.04 -42.87 -9.09
CA PRO A 507 15.63 -44.18 -8.85
C PRO A 507 14.95 -45.29 -9.67
N ALA A 508 13.78 -45.06 -10.25
CA ALA A 508 13.14 -45.98 -11.19
C ALA A 508 13.83 -46.00 -12.56
N ASN A 509 14.63 -44.99 -12.90
CA ASN A 509 15.34 -44.85 -14.18
C ASN A 509 16.84 -45.14 -14.01
N GLN A 510 17.19 -46.42 -13.80
CA GLN A 510 18.59 -46.82 -13.54
C GLN A 510 19.56 -46.41 -14.66
N THR A 511 19.11 -46.35 -15.92
CA THR A 511 19.95 -45.89 -17.03
C THR A 511 20.38 -44.45 -16.84
N LEU A 512 19.48 -43.58 -16.37
CA LEU A 512 19.76 -42.17 -16.10
C LEU A 512 20.71 -42.02 -14.90
N VAL A 513 20.48 -42.81 -13.84
CA VAL A 513 21.36 -42.85 -12.66
C VAL A 513 22.78 -43.25 -13.08
N ASP A 514 22.92 -44.37 -13.79
CA ASP A 514 24.22 -44.92 -14.18
C ASP A 514 25.00 -43.95 -15.10
N ALA A 515 24.31 -43.26 -16.01
CA ALA A 515 24.94 -42.30 -16.93
C ALA A 515 25.33 -40.99 -16.23
N LEU A 516 24.52 -40.48 -15.30
CA LEU A 516 24.87 -39.31 -14.49
C LEU A 516 26.04 -39.60 -13.55
N ASP A 517 26.05 -40.76 -12.90
CA ASP A 517 27.15 -41.17 -12.02
C ASP A 517 28.45 -41.33 -12.80
N ALA A 518 28.40 -41.96 -13.99
CA ALA A 518 29.56 -42.07 -14.87
C ALA A 518 30.10 -40.70 -15.32
N PHE A 519 29.20 -39.77 -15.65
CA PHE A 519 29.58 -38.42 -16.06
C PHE A 519 30.18 -37.61 -14.90
N LYS A 520 29.62 -37.72 -13.69
CA LYS A 520 30.16 -37.10 -12.47
C LYS A 520 31.56 -37.63 -12.13
N ASP A 521 31.75 -38.95 -12.19
CA ASP A 521 33.05 -39.59 -11.96
C ASP A 521 34.11 -39.08 -12.97
N GLU A 522 33.71 -38.90 -14.23
CA GLU A 522 34.58 -38.39 -15.28
C GLU A 522 34.91 -36.90 -15.08
N ILE A 523 33.93 -36.06 -14.74
CA ILE A 523 34.18 -34.64 -14.37
C ILE A 523 35.14 -34.56 -13.19
N SER A 524 34.93 -35.36 -12.14
CA SER A 524 35.81 -35.40 -10.98
C SER A 524 37.25 -35.80 -11.35
N THR A 525 37.39 -36.71 -12.32
CA THR A 525 38.70 -37.14 -12.83
C THR A 525 39.35 -36.04 -13.69
N VAL A 526 38.60 -35.42 -14.59
CA VAL A 526 39.08 -34.36 -15.48
C VAL A 526 39.50 -33.14 -14.69
N ILE A 527 38.71 -32.70 -13.71
CA ILE A 527 39.05 -31.52 -12.92
C ILE A 527 40.34 -31.72 -12.12
N GLN A 528 40.67 -32.94 -11.69
CA GLN A 528 41.93 -33.25 -10.99
C GLN A 528 43.13 -33.41 -11.92
N SER A 529 42.93 -33.33 -13.25
CA SER A 529 43.98 -33.55 -14.24
C SER A 529 44.90 -32.33 -14.40
N GLU A 530 46.22 -32.58 -14.37
CA GLU A 530 47.22 -31.58 -14.75
C GLU A 530 47.08 -31.17 -16.23
N GLU A 531 46.50 -32.01 -17.08
CA GLU A 531 46.27 -31.71 -18.51
C GLU A 531 45.18 -30.65 -18.69
N LEU A 532 44.15 -30.65 -17.83
CA LEU A 532 43.09 -29.64 -17.86
C LEU A 532 43.68 -28.25 -17.57
N LEU A 533 44.45 -28.14 -16.49
CA LEU A 533 45.03 -26.85 -16.08
C LEU A 533 45.99 -26.30 -17.17
N ALA A 534 46.75 -27.18 -17.83
CA ALA A 534 47.60 -26.79 -18.95
C ALA A 534 46.81 -26.36 -20.21
N GLY A 535 45.62 -26.95 -20.43
CA GLY A 535 44.69 -26.53 -21.48
C GLY A 535 44.09 -25.15 -21.18
N ILE A 536 43.60 -24.95 -19.94
CA ILE A 536 43.02 -23.70 -19.47
C ILE A 536 44.05 -22.55 -19.49
N ASP A 537 45.29 -22.79 -19.06
CA ASP A 537 46.44 -21.85 -19.19
C ASP A 537 46.70 -21.42 -20.64
N GLY A 538 46.34 -22.27 -21.61
CA GLY A 538 46.50 -22.00 -23.03
C GLY A 538 45.38 -21.15 -23.65
N VAL A 539 44.23 -21.04 -22.99
CA VAL A 539 43.04 -20.33 -23.50
C VAL A 539 42.66 -19.08 -22.71
N LEU A 540 43.00 -19.00 -21.42
CA LEU A 540 42.76 -17.82 -20.56
C LEU A 540 44.02 -16.96 -20.41
N ASP A 541 43.89 -15.63 -20.44
CA ASP A 541 44.95 -14.69 -20.04
C ASP A 541 45.06 -14.62 -18.51
N ASN A 542 45.89 -15.50 -17.95
CA ASN A 542 46.20 -15.49 -16.52
C ASN A 542 47.41 -14.62 -16.14
N GLU A 543 48.00 -13.89 -17.10
CA GLU A 543 49.13 -12.97 -16.86
C GLU A 543 48.63 -11.55 -16.50
N THR A 544 47.39 -11.21 -16.87
CA THR A 544 46.75 -9.91 -16.62
C THR A 544 45.65 -10.01 -15.56
N PRO A 545 45.60 -9.11 -14.55
CA PRO A 545 44.49 -9.08 -13.61
C PRO A 545 43.14 -8.83 -14.29
N GLY A 546 42.18 -9.73 -14.08
CA GLY A 546 40.84 -9.69 -14.66
C GLY A 546 40.11 -11.02 -14.54
N VAL A 547 38.90 -11.08 -15.11
CA VAL A 547 37.98 -12.24 -15.00
C VAL A 547 38.60 -13.55 -15.47
N GLU A 548 39.38 -13.53 -16.56
CA GLU A 548 40.08 -14.73 -17.06
C GLU A 548 41.11 -15.29 -16.05
N GLN A 549 41.81 -14.43 -15.32
CA GLN A 549 42.72 -14.83 -14.25
C GLN A 549 41.94 -15.38 -13.04
N ASP A 550 40.78 -14.80 -12.72
CA ASP A 550 39.93 -15.27 -11.63
C ASP A 550 39.41 -16.70 -11.91
N VAL A 551 38.93 -16.97 -13.13
CA VAL A 551 38.53 -18.32 -13.58
C VAL A 551 39.69 -19.31 -13.45
N TYR A 552 40.89 -18.94 -13.92
CA TYR A 552 42.07 -19.79 -13.81
C TYR A 552 42.40 -20.12 -12.34
N ASN A 553 42.40 -19.11 -11.47
CA ASN A 553 42.70 -19.29 -10.05
C ASN A 553 41.66 -20.17 -9.35
N SER A 554 40.37 -20.00 -9.64
CA SER A 554 39.32 -20.85 -9.07
C SER A 554 39.52 -22.33 -9.41
N VAL A 555 39.91 -22.66 -10.65
CA VAL A 555 40.22 -24.05 -11.03
C VAL A 555 41.45 -24.58 -10.28
N VAL A 556 42.49 -23.75 -10.10
CA VAL A 556 43.68 -24.12 -9.31
C VAL A 556 43.33 -24.39 -7.86
N ASP A 557 42.51 -23.54 -7.25
CA ASP A 557 42.12 -23.65 -5.85
C ASP A 557 41.25 -24.90 -5.62
N ILE A 558 40.31 -25.19 -6.52
CA ILE A 558 39.51 -26.43 -6.52
C ILE A 558 40.43 -27.65 -6.66
N GLN A 559 41.38 -27.66 -7.60
CA GLN A 559 42.35 -28.75 -7.75
C GLN A 559 43.17 -28.97 -6.48
N ALA A 560 43.63 -27.89 -5.85
CA ALA A 560 44.42 -27.94 -4.62
C ALA A 560 43.60 -28.50 -3.44
N ALA A 561 42.33 -28.11 -3.31
CA ALA A 561 41.42 -28.61 -2.29
C ALA A 561 41.11 -30.10 -2.46
N LEU A 562 40.90 -30.57 -3.70
CA LEU A 562 40.67 -32.00 -3.99
C LEU A 562 41.92 -32.85 -3.74
N ALA A 563 43.12 -32.31 -3.99
CA ALA A 563 44.38 -33.04 -3.84
C ALA A 563 44.82 -33.20 -2.37
N ASP A 564 44.48 -32.25 -1.48
CA ASP A 564 44.81 -32.28 -0.04
C ASP A 564 43.62 -31.82 0.82
N PRO A 565 42.56 -32.65 0.95
CA PRO A 565 41.37 -32.29 1.68
C PRO A 565 41.62 -32.25 3.20
N SER A 566 41.19 -31.17 3.83
CA SER A 566 41.24 -30.98 5.29
C SER A 566 39.98 -30.28 5.80
N ASP A 567 39.71 -30.28 7.11
CA ASP A 567 38.50 -29.66 7.68
C ASP A 567 38.33 -28.16 7.31
N ASP A 568 39.42 -27.45 6.94
CA ASP A 568 39.42 -26.04 6.50
C ASP A 568 39.73 -25.89 4.99
N ASN A 569 39.84 -26.98 4.23
CA ASN A 569 40.25 -27.01 2.82
C ASN A 569 39.51 -28.13 2.07
N THR A 570 38.21 -27.97 1.88
CA THR A 570 37.35 -28.83 1.06
C THR A 570 36.69 -27.98 -0.01
N VAL A 571 36.42 -28.55 -1.18
CA VAL A 571 35.59 -27.90 -2.20
C VAL A 571 34.16 -27.81 -1.68
N THR A 572 33.59 -26.62 -1.76
CA THR A 572 32.20 -26.32 -1.40
C THR A 572 31.41 -25.90 -2.64
N GLY A 573 30.08 -25.89 -2.54
CA GLY A 573 29.21 -25.34 -3.58
C GLY A 573 29.51 -23.87 -3.89
N ASP A 574 29.89 -23.07 -2.87
CA ASP A 574 30.28 -21.67 -3.05
C ASP A 574 31.53 -21.52 -3.94
N ASP A 575 32.52 -22.42 -3.82
CA ASP A 575 33.73 -22.39 -4.66
C ASP A 575 33.40 -22.65 -6.14
N ILE A 576 32.46 -23.56 -6.39
CA ILE A 576 32.01 -23.92 -7.73
C ILE A 576 31.12 -22.81 -8.30
N GLU A 577 30.23 -22.23 -7.49
CA GLU A 577 29.43 -21.08 -7.87
C GLU A 577 30.31 -19.89 -8.27
N ALA A 578 31.33 -19.56 -7.47
CA ALA A 578 32.28 -18.48 -7.78
C ALA A 578 33.05 -18.72 -9.09
N LEU A 579 33.42 -19.98 -9.38
CA LEU A 579 33.99 -20.35 -10.67
C LEU A 579 33.01 -20.05 -11.81
N PHE A 580 31.77 -20.51 -11.72
CA PHE A 580 30.77 -20.34 -12.79
C PHE A 580 30.28 -18.89 -12.94
N GLU A 581 30.21 -18.11 -11.86
CA GLU A 581 30.00 -16.65 -11.96
C GLU A 581 31.11 -15.99 -12.78
N SER A 582 32.37 -16.36 -12.50
CA SER A 582 33.52 -15.84 -13.23
C SER A 582 33.52 -16.29 -14.69
N VAL A 583 33.16 -17.55 -14.98
CA VAL A 583 33.03 -18.07 -16.34
C VAL A 583 31.92 -17.32 -17.10
N SER A 584 30.76 -17.08 -16.48
CA SER A 584 29.65 -16.37 -17.11
C SER A 584 29.96 -14.90 -17.46
N ALA A 585 30.96 -14.31 -16.80
CA ALA A 585 31.42 -12.95 -17.05
C ALA A 585 32.45 -12.87 -18.21
N LEU A 586 32.91 -14.01 -18.74
CA LEU A 586 33.72 -14.08 -19.95
C LEU A 586 32.87 -13.82 -21.21
N ASP A 587 33.50 -13.47 -22.33
CA ASP A 587 32.82 -13.44 -23.62
C ASP A 587 32.51 -14.85 -24.14
N GLU A 588 31.48 -14.99 -24.99
CA GLU A 588 31.00 -16.28 -25.51
C GLU A 588 32.11 -17.16 -26.12
N ASP A 589 33.06 -16.57 -26.86
CA ASP A 589 34.14 -17.32 -27.51
C ASP A 589 35.09 -17.91 -26.46
N THR A 590 35.40 -17.15 -25.41
CA THR A 590 36.28 -17.58 -24.30
C THR A 590 35.57 -18.60 -23.39
N GLN A 591 34.27 -18.43 -23.13
CA GLN A 591 33.46 -19.44 -22.41
C GLN A 591 33.48 -20.77 -23.15
N GLN A 592 33.23 -20.76 -24.46
CA GLN A 592 33.28 -21.97 -25.27
C GLN A 592 34.67 -22.61 -25.24
N ALA A 593 35.74 -21.82 -25.38
CA ALA A 593 37.11 -22.33 -25.34
C ALA A 593 37.47 -22.98 -23.99
N PHE A 594 36.91 -22.48 -22.88
CA PHE A 594 37.03 -23.08 -21.56
C PHE A 594 36.32 -24.44 -21.49
N PHE A 595 35.05 -24.52 -21.90
CA PHE A 595 34.30 -25.78 -21.91
C PHE A 595 34.89 -26.83 -22.88
N ASP A 596 35.45 -26.39 -24.02
CA ASP A 596 36.16 -27.25 -24.97
C ASP A 596 37.35 -27.98 -24.31
N GLN A 597 37.99 -27.41 -23.28
CA GLN A 597 39.06 -28.10 -22.55
C GLN A 597 38.53 -29.26 -21.69
N PHE A 598 37.34 -29.11 -21.11
CA PHE A 598 36.68 -30.19 -20.40
C PHE A 598 36.21 -31.27 -21.36
N GLU A 599 35.50 -30.90 -22.44
CA GLU A 599 35.00 -31.84 -23.45
C GLU A 599 36.12 -32.66 -24.08
N ALA A 600 37.29 -32.06 -24.35
CA ALA A 600 38.44 -32.76 -24.92
C ALA A 600 39.04 -33.84 -24.02
N LEU A 601 38.81 -33.77 -22.71
CA LEU A 601 39.37 -34.69 -21.71
C LEU A 601 38.35 -35.70 -21.19
N ILE A 602 37.05 -35.43 -21.32
CA ILE A 602 35.98 -36.38 -21.00
C ILE A 602 35.95 -37.50 -22.05
N ASP A 603 35.78 -38.74 -21.62
CA ASP A 603 35.59 -39.86 -22.53
C ASP A 603 34.38 -39.64 -23.48
N PRO A 604 34.57 -39.72 -24.82
CA PRO A 604 33.50 -39.42 -25.77
C PRO A 604 32.27 -40.34 -25.68
N GLU A 605 32.42 -41.59 -25.24
CA GLU A 605 31.26 -42.48 -25.02
C GLU A 605 30.47 -42.00 -23.80
N THR A 606 31.14 -41.59 -22.72
CA THR A 606 30.50 -41.04 -21.52
C THR A 606 29.79 -39.71 -21.80
N PHE A 607 30.42 -38.82 -22.58
CA PHE A 607 29.82 -37.55 -23.00
C PHE A 607 28.59 -37.77 -23.91
N THR A 608 28.68 -38.68 -24.87
CA THR A 608 27.56 -39.02 -25.76
C THR A 608 26.41 -39.68 -24.99
N ASP A 609 26.72 -40.61 -24.08
CA ASP A 609 25.72 -41.27 -23.24
C ASP A 609 24.98 -40.24 -22.35
N TYR A 610 25.69 -39.23 -21.83
CA TYR A 610 25.09 -38.11 -21.10
C TYR A 610 24.24 -37.19 -22.00
N GLU A 611 24.75 -36.80 -23.18
CA GLU A 611 24.04 -35.94 -24.14
C GLU A 611 22.75 -36.60 -24.67
N ASP A 612 22.79 -37.92 -24.92
CA ASP A 612 21.66 -38.71 -25.42
C ASP A 612 20.48 -38.73 -24.42
N LEU A 613 20.73 -38.52 -23.12
CA LEU A 613 19.67 -38.44 -22.10
C LEU A 613 18.77 -37.21 -22.28
N PHE A 614 19.33 -36.11 -22.77
CA PHE A 614 18.64 -34.82 -22.90
C PHE A 614 18.22 -34.51 -24.33
N THR A 615 18.77 -35.20 -25.33
CA THR A 615 18.52 -34.92 -26.76
C THR A 615 17.61 -35.92 -27.47
N ASN A 616 17.23 -37.06 -26.85
CA ASN A 616 16.48 -38.12 -27.53
C ASN A 616 15.14 -38.49 -26.84
N PRO A 617 13.99 -37.89 -27.25
CA PRO A 617 12.67 -38.20 -26.70
C PRO A 617 12.06 -39.55 -27.15
N ASP A 618 12.79 -40.37 -27.91
CA ASP A 618 12.18 -41.47 -28.66
C ASP A 618 13.10 -42.69 -28.81
N THR A 619 13.55 -43.30 -27.70
CA THR A 619 14.07 -44.69 -27.73
C THR A 619 13.41 -45.57 -26.68
N THR A 620 12.15 -45.90 -26.94
CA THR A 620 11.60 -47.18 -26.49
C THR A 620 12.40 -48.31 -27.14
N THR A 621 13.33 -48.93 -26.40
CA THR A 621 13.84 -50.25 -26.78
C THR A 621 12.97 -51.33 -26.15
N THR A 622 11.98 -51.78 -26.90
CA THR A 622 11.57 -53.20 -26.85
C THR A 622 11.07 -53.63 -28.23
N PRO A 623 11.57 -54.76 -28.76
CA PRO A 623 12.91 -55.05 -29.24
C PRO A 623 13.19 -54.58 -30.70
#